data_AF-A0A9Q4BW74-F1
#
_entry.id   AF-A0A9Q4BW74-F1
#
_cell.length_a   1.000
_cell.length_b   1.000
_cell.length_c   1.000
_cell.angle_alpha   90.00
_cell.angle_beta   90.00
_cell.angle_gamma   90.00
#
_symmetry.space_group_name_H-M   'P 1'
#
loop_
_entity.id
_entity.type
_entity.pdbx_description
1 polymer ?
#
loop_
_entity_poly.entity_id
_entity_poly.type
_entity_poly.pdbx_seq_one_letter_code
_entity_poly.pdbx_strand_id
1 'polypeptide(L)'
;MRLFIYLFALTLCAPVSAQTVRIKTILDSNLFETFDGKIIKLAGVDAPSKNHPAPYMRDVAERAYIYARSVFLNRHFSIAPLLPKDTTKNYELVFMQKDYPLGPVDYNKEYLLEGFGRFTGLVPDEFYAGYKEAEHEAMEKKNGIWNYLPGDSTLTFERHFSPEESAQLRQQDSLLFIKDAFKRKSDPTGRIASELIMAPLSGFAVAYVSLFASAGVGALGGSEGLGLFPYAIVGAGVGYTAGSALFVYLVEHNENPNVTFWGTLGYSFLGAGAGIGLACLFPYGTSQYVAFFAAPVVSAIIYANYVVPEPQFSDFYPTAGKYSFKQRGYSHKDLYNSTVLYNVNLINISF
;
A
#
# COMPACT_ATOMS: atom_id res chain seq x y z
N MET A 1 -36.25 18.23 -2.87
CA MET A 1 -35.36 19.40 -2.61
C MET A 1 -34.87 19.46 -1.16
N ARG A 2 -35.75 19.41 -0.14
CA ARG A 2 -35.32 19.48 1.28
C ARG A 2 -34.38 18.35 1.73
N LEU A 3 -34.57 17.11 1.24
CA LEU A 3 -33.67 15.98 1.52
C LEU A 3 -32.24 16.19 0.96
N PHE A 4 -32.13 16.84 -0.20
CA PHE A 4 -30.84 17.12 -0.85
C PHE A 4 -30.06 18.19 -0.08
N ILE A 5 -30.77 19.17 0.49
CA ILE A 5 -30.16 20.21 1.35
C ILE A 5 -29.64 19.59 2.65
N TYR A 6 -30.33 18.61 3.25
CA TYR A 6 -29.84 17.91 4.45
C TYR A 6 -28.64 17.00 4.15
N LEU A 7 -28.63 16.29 3.01
CA LEU A 7 -27.47 15.49 2.56
C LEU A 7 -26.26 16.36 2.20
N PHE A 8 -26.49 17.56 1.64
CA PHE A 8 -25.45 18.53 1.33
C PHE A 8 -24.92 19.26 2.59
N ALA A 9 -25.78 19.51 3.57
CA ALA A 9 -25.37 20.08 4.86
C ALA A 9 -24.57 19.07 5.72
N LEU A 10 -24.88 17.77 5.62
CA LEU A 10 -24.12 16.70 6.28
C LEU A 10 -22.73 16.49 5.68
N THR A 11 -22.51 16.84 4.41
CA THR A 11 -21.20 16.73 3.75
C THR A 11 -20.30 17.96 3.98
N LEU A 12 -20.88 19.12 4.33
CA LEU A 12 -20.14 20.35 4.64
C LEU A 12 -19.58 20.41 6.07
N CYS A 13 -20.04 19.52 6.97
CA CYS A 13 -19.52 19.38 8.34
C CYS A 13 -18.43 18.32 8.48
N ALA A 14 -17.71 17.99 7.39
CA ALA A 14 -16.56 17.11 7.49
C ALA A 14 -15.56 17.73 8.49
N PRO A 15 -15.24 17.07 9.62
CA PRO A 15 -14.24 17.57 10.55
C PRO A 15 -12.94 17.79 9.79
N VAL A 16 -12.16 18.80 10.20
CA VAL A 16 -10.80 19.05 9.72
C VAL A 16 -10.06 17.72 9.77
N SER A 17 -9.98 17.06 8.62
CA SER A 17 -9.72 15.64 8.57
C SER A 17 -8.24 15.43 8.78
N ALA A 18 -7.90 14.61 9.77
CA ALA A 18 -6.53 14.16 9.96
C ALA A 18 -6.03 13.59 8.62
N GLN A 19 -4.87 14.09 8.16
CA GLN A 19 -4.41 13.79 6.81
C GLN A 19 -3.86 12.37 6.81
N THR A 20 -4.41 11.48 5.98
CA THR A 20 -3.81 10.16 5.78
C THR A 20 -2.59 10.29 4.88
N VAL A 21 -1.41 9.92 5.40
CA VAL A 21 -0.15 9.91 4.66
C VAL A 21 0.48 8.53 4.64
N ARG A 22 1.21 8.22 3.57
CA ARG A 22 2.02 7.02 3.47
C ARG A 22 3.49 7.38 3.69
N ILE A 23 4.18 6.64 4.55
CA ILE A 23 5.62 6.83 4.77
C ILE A 23 6.40 6.13 3.67
N LYS A 24 7.20 6.91 2.94
CA LYS A 24 8.05 6.46 1.81
C LYS A 24 9.41 6.01 2.30
N THR A 25 10.04 6.81 3.15
CA THR A 25 11.43 6.59 3.60
C THR A 25 11.59 7.02 5.05
N ILE A 26 12.43 6.30 5.79
CA ILE A 26 12.84 6.66 7.16
C ILE A 26 14.18 7.37 7.05
N LEU A 27 14.24 8.68 7.29
CA LEU A 27 15.46 9.47 7.10
C LEU A 27 16.38 9.42 8.33
N ASP A 28 15.80 9.38 9.52
CA ASP A 28 16.49 9.20 10.81
C ASP A 28 15.53 8.57 11.83
N SER A 29 15.95 8.45 13.09
CA SER A 29 15.18 7.84 14.18
C SER A 29 13.74 8.35 14.29
N ASN A 30 13.50 9.66 14.22
CA ASN A 30 12.16 10.26 14.29
C ASN A 30 11.81 11.18 13.10
N LEU A 31 12.54 11.07 11.99
CA LEU A 31 12.41 11.90 10.80
C LEU A 31 12.06 11.04 9.58
N PHE A 32 10.99 11.37 8.88
CA PHE A 32 10.42 10.53 7.82
C PHE A 32 10.11 11.35 6.56
N GLU A 33 10.23 10.72 5.39
CA GLU A 33 9.74 11.25 4.12
C GLU A 33 8.42 10.55 3.75
N THR A 34 7.40 11.34 3.43
CA THR A 34 6.11 10.83 2.95
C THR A 34 6.11 10.68 1.42
N PHE A 35 5.14 9.93 0.87
CA PHE A 35 5.03 9.73 -0.58
C PHE A 35 4.76 11.02 -1.37
N ASP A 36 4.16 12.04 -0.75
CA ASP A 36 4.00 13.39 -1.32
C ASP A 36 5.27 14.25 -1.22
N GLY A 37 6.38 13.68 -0.74
CA GLY A 37 7.71 14.31 -0.69
C GLY A 37 7.92 15.27 0.49
N LYS A 38 6.96 15.37 1.41
CA LYS A 38 7.11 16.14 2.65
C LYS A 38 8.05 15.41 3.61
N ILE A 39 8.80 16.19 4.38
CA ILE A 39 9.57 15.67 5.51
C ILE A 39 8.79 15.97 6.78
N ILE A 40 8.54 14.95 7.59
CA ILE A 40 7.83 15.05 8.86
C ILE A 40 8.72 14.55 10.01
N LYS A 41 8.57 15.15 11.19
CA LYS A 41 9.24 14.75 12.43
C LYS A 41 8.20 14.59 13.54
N LEU A 42 8.37 13.61 14.41
CA LEU A 42 7.44 13.42 15.54
C LEU A 42 7.46 14.62 16.49
N ALA A 43 6.31 15.26 16.67
CA ALA A 43 6.10 16.34 17.64
C ALA A 43 6.31 15.82 19.07
N GLY A 44 6.86 16.66 19.94
CA GLY A 44 7.09 16.30 21.34
C GLY A 44 8.29 15.37 21.59
N VAL A 45 8.86 14.71 20.58
CA VAL A 45 9.92 13.70 20.73
C VAL A 45 11.27 14.22 20.22
N ASP A 46 12.27 14.25 21.10
CA ASP A 46 13.66 14.54 20.75
C ASP A 46 14.51 13.28 20.80
N ALA A 47 14.78 12.70 19.62
CA ALA A 47 15.47 11.43 19.46
C ALA A 47 16.92 11.63 18.98
N PRO A 48 17.88 10.79 19.41
CA PRO A 48 19.24 10.85 18.91
C PRO A 48 19.30 10.48 17.43
N SER A 49 20.20 11.11 16.70
CA SER A 49 20.47 10.80 15.28
C SER A 49 21.38 9.58 15.14
N LYS A 50 21.25 8.83 14.04
CA LYS A 50 22.21 7.77 13.67
C LYS A 50 23.66 8.24 13.59
N ASN A 51 23.87 9.53 13.35
CA ASN A 51 25.19 10.17 13.28
C ASN A 51 25.57 10.91 14.57
N HIS A 52 24.97 10.56 15.71
CA HIS A 52 25.27 11.18 17.01
C HIS A 52 26.75 10.93 17.42
N PRO A 53 27.45 11.91 18.03
CA PRO A 53 28.86 11.76 18.39
C PRO A 53 29.10 10.64 19.41
N ALA A 54 28.22 10.50 20.40
CA ALA A 54 28.31 9.43 21.40
C ALA A 54 27.88 8.06 20.81
N PRO A 55 28.72 7.01 20.90
CA PRO A 55 28.41 5.67 20.36
C PRO A 55 27.11 5.06 20.91
N TYR A 56 26.89 5.12 22.22
CA TYR A 56 25.71 4.55 22.85
C TYR A 56 24.40 5.21 22.39
N MET A 57 24.42 6.49 22.02
CA MET A 57 23.26 7.16 21.43
C MET A 57 23.00 6.73 20.00
N ARG A 58 24.05 6.40 19.23
CA ARG A 58 23.89 5.82 17.89
C ARG A 58 23.23 4.46 17.95
N ASP A 59 23.55 3.66 18.97
CA ASP A 59 22.90 2.35 19.17
C ASP A 59 21.40 2.49 19.46
N VAL A 60 21.01 3.51 20.25
CA VAL A 60 19.58 3.82 20.46
C VAL A 60 18.92 4.33 19.18
N ALA A 61 19.58 5.24 18.45
CA ALA A 61 19.09 5.76 17.17
C ALA A 61 18.89 4.66 16.13
N GLU A 62 19.80 3.70 16.05
CA GLU A 62 19.69 2.55 15.14
C GLU A 62 18.52 1.64 15.53
N ARG A 63 18.28 1.39 16.83
CA ARG A 63 17.10 0.64 17.28
C ARG A 63 15.80 1.36 16.95
N ALA A 64 15.74 2.68 17.18
CA ALA A 64 14.58 3.49 16.81
C ALA A 64 14.34 3.46 15.29
N TYR A 65 15.40 3.55 14.49
CA TYR A 65 15.34 3.43 13.03
C TYR A 65 14.81 2.06 12.59
N ILE A 66 15.30 0.95 13.17
CA ILE A 66 14.82 -0.40 12.86
C ILE A 66 13.34 -0.55 13.24
N TYR A 67 12.95 -0.06 14.41
CA TYR A 67 11.55 -0.01 14.85
C TYR A 67 10.70 0.76 13.83
N ALA A 68 11.06 2.01 13.53
CA ALA A 68 10.39 2.87 12.56
C ALA A 68 10.23 2.18 11.21
N ARG A 69 11.28 1.53 10.73
CA ARG A 69 11.29 0.84 9.45
C ARG A 69 10.33 -0.35 9.43
N SER A 70 10.27 -1.12 10.52
CA SER A 70 9.36 -2.27 10.63
C SER A 70 7.89 -1.87 10.80
N VAL A 71 7.63 -0.74 11.46
CA VAL A 71 6.28 -0.30 11.83
C VAL A 71 5.70 0.66 10.79
N PHE A 72 6.51 1.56 10.23
CA PHE A 72 6.04 2.71 9.43
C PHE A 72 6.24 2.55 7.92
N LEU A 73 7.33 1.91 7.48
CA LEU A 73 7.70 1.91 6.07
C LEU A 73 6.58 1.35 5.17
N ASN A 74 6.19 2.12 4.15
CA ASN A 74 5.15 1.80 3.17
C ASN A 74 3.73 1.63 3.74
N ARG A 75 3.47 2.09 4.97
CA ARG A 75 2.14 2.03 5.59
C ARG A 75 1.49 3.42 5.68
N HIS A 76 0.16 3.42 5.82
CA HIS A 76 -0.65 4.62 5.98
C HIS A 76 -0.84 4.98 7.45
N PHE A 77 -0.76 6.28 7.75
CA PHE A 77 -0.94 6.86 9.08
C PHE A 77 -1.80 8.11 9.00
N SER A 78 -2.55 8.35 10.06
CA SER A 78 -3.22 9.61 10.30
C SER A 78 -2.21 10.59 10.89
N ILE A 79 -2.00 11.74 10.25
CA ILE A 79 -1.13 12.79 10.79
C ILE A 79 -1.90 14.08 11.07
N ALA A 80 -1.57 14.70 12.20
CA ALA A 80 -2.03 16.03 12.56
C ALA A 80 -0.80 16.95 12.77
N PRO A 81 -0.65 18.03 11.99
CA PRO A 81 0.50 18.92 12.15
C PRO A 81 0.41 19.77 13.42
N LEU A 82 1.55 20.00 14.06
CA LEU A 82 1.65 20.93 15.18
C LEU A 82 1.57 22.38 14.66
N LEU A 83 0.64 23.15 15.20
CA LEU A 83 0.45 24.56 14.88
C LEU A 83 0.98 25.45 16.02
N PRO A 84 1.60 26.61 15.72
CA PRO A 84 1.91 27.12 14.38
C PRO A 84 3.09 26.38 13.73
N LYS A 85 3.07 26.29 12.39
CA LYS A 85 4.16 25.68 11.62
C LYS A 85 5.41 26.55 11.70
N ASP A 86 6.52 25.97 12.16
CA ASP A 86 7.83 26.60 12.10
C ASP A 86 8.35 26.58 10.65
N THR A 87 8.38 27.73 10.00
CA THR A 87 8.83 27.88 8.60
C THR A 87 10.35 27.89 8.45
N THR A 88 11.10 27.93 9.57
CA THR A 88 12.57 27.90 9.54
C THR A 88 13.12 26.49 9.39
N LYS A 89 12.31 25.47 9.70
CA LYS A 89 12.68 24.06 9.64
C LYS A 89 12.25 23.46 8.30
N ASN A 90 13.11 22.62 7.72
CA ASN A 90 12.83 21.89 6.48
C ASN A 90 11.90 20.68 6.67
N TYR A 91 11.26 20.57 7.83
CA TYR A 91 10.37 19.48 8.21
C TYR A 91 9.18 20.01 9.00
N GLU A 92 8.09 19.23 9.02
CA GLU A 92 6.88 19.55 9.75
C GLU A 92 6.76 18.67 10.99
N LEU A 93 6.49 19.27 12.15
CA LEU A 93 6.23 18.53 13.38
C LEU A 93 4.81 17.97 13.33
N VAL A 94 4.66 16.67 13.58
CA VAL A 94 3.36 15.99 13.47
C VAL A 94 3.08 15.07 14.65
N PHE A 95 1.81 14.96 15.01
CA PHE A 95 1.26 13.84 15.77
C PHE A 95 0.92 12.74 14.78
N MET A 96 1.45 11.54 15.00
CA MET A 96 1.28 10.40 14.10
C MET A 96 0.51 9.29 14.81
N GLN A 97 -0.63 8.92 14.25
CA GLN A 97 -1.53 7.94 14.82
C GLN A 97 -1.94 6.89 13.78
N LYS A 98 -2.33 5.72 14.28
CA LYS A 98 -2.97 4.70 13.46
C LYS A 98 -4.13 4.09 14.20
N ASP A 99 -5.28 4.06 13.54
CA ASP A 99 -6.49 3.46 14.07
C ASP A 99 -6.40 1.94 14.01
N TYR A 100 -6.65 1.29 15.15
CA TYR A 100 -6.81 -0.16 15.26
C TYR A 100 -8.18 -0.47 15.89
N PRO A 101 -8.72 -1.70 15.74
CA PRO A 101 -10.02 -2.07 16.32
C PRO A 101 -10.11 -1.89 17.84
N LEU A 102 -8.98 -1.93 18.55
CA LEU A 102 -8.91 -1.78 20.02
C LEU A 102 -8.62 -0.35 20.47
N GLY A 103 -8.47 0.60 19.53
CA GLY A 103 -8.15 2.00 19.80
C GLY A 103 -7.01 2.51 18.93
N PRO A 104 -6.89 3.84 18.78
CA PRO A 104 -5.77 4.45 18.07
C PRO A 104 -4.46 4.26 18.85
N VAL A 105 -3.38 4.04 18.13
CA VAL A 105 -2.03 4.04 18.68
C VAL A 105 -1.37 5.38 18.36
N ASP A 106 -0.93 6.10 19.40
CA ASP A 106 -0.13 7.32 19.30
C ASP A 106 1.36 6.96 19.29
N TYR A 107 1.99 7.10 18.12
CA TYR A 107 3.39 6.72 17.96
C TYR A 107 4.38 7.72 18.56
N ASN A 108 3.97 8.97 18.79
CA ASN A 108 4.82 9.92 19.50
C ASN A 108 4.93 9.51 20.97
N LYS A 109 3.81 9.09 21.59
CA LYS A 109 3.80 8.52 22.94
C LYS A 109 4.60 7.21 23.00
N GLU A 110 4.41 6.33 22.02
CA GLU A 110 5.11 5.04 21.94
C GLU A 110 6.63 5.23 21.87
N TYR A 111 7.12 6.22 21.11
CA TYR A 111 8.54 6.54 21.04
C TYR A 111 9.14 6.95 22.39
N LEU A 112 8.36 7.65 23.22
CA LEU A 112 8.77 8.04 24.55
C LEU A 112 8.79 6.82 25.48
N LEU A 113 7.78 5.95 25.42
CA LEU A 113 7.69 4.70 26.22
C LEU A 113 8.87 3.73 25.93
N GLU A 114 9.25 3.61 24.67
CA GLU A 114 10.41 2.79 24.26
C GLU A 114 11.76 3.45 24.61
N GLY A 115 11.75 4.70 25.08
CA GLY A 115 12.96 5.47 25.40
C GLY A 115 13.78 5.83 24.15
N PHE A 116 13.15 5.91 22.98
CA PHE A 116 13.83 6.33 21.75
C PHE A 116 14.13 7.83 21.71
N GLY A 117 13.45 8.62 22.54
CA GLY A 117 13.71 10.05 22.66
C GLY A 117 13.21 10.61 23.98
N ARG A 118 13.40 11.92 24.14
CA ARG A 118 12.95 12.70 25.29
C ARG A 118 11.73 13.51 24.96
N PHE A 119 10.95 13.82 25.98
CA PHE A 119 9.85 14.74 25.85
C PHE A 119 10.34 16.19 25.85
N THR A 120 10.00 16.94 24.81
CA THR A 120 10.43 18.34 24.64
C THR A 120 9.54 19.37 25.34
N GLY A 121 8.34 18.97 25.78
CA GLY A 121 7.33 19.91 26.28
C GLY A 121 6.61 20.72 25.20
N LEU A 122 7.02 20.61 23.92
CA LEU A 122 6.45 21.36 22.80
C LEU A 122 5.24 20.65 22.18
N VAL A 123 4.17 20.48 22.95
CA VAL A 123 2.90 19.89 22.53
C VAL A 123 1.72 20.63 23.18
N PRO A 124 0.51 20.58 22.60
CA PRO A 124 -0.70 21.07 23.27
C PRO A 124 -0.95 20.35 24.61
N ASP A 125 -1.62 21.04 25.54
CA ASP A 125 -1.87 20.56 26.90
C ASP A 125 -2.52 19.16 26.95
N GLU A 126 -3.36 18.83 25.96
CA GLU A 126 -4.06 17.55 25.86
C GLU A 126 -3.12 16.34 25.72
N PHE A 127 -1.93 16.52 25.13
CA PHE A 127 -0.92 15.46 24.99
C PHE A 127 0.13 15.48 26.12
N TYR A 128 0.28 16.62 26.80
CA TYR A 128 1.39 16.87 27.71
C TYR A 128 1.49 15.83 28.84
N ALA A 129 0.39 15.57 29.54
CA ALA A 129 0.38 14.65 30.67
C ALA A 129 0.76 13.21 30.25
N GLY A 130 0.16 12.73 29.15
CA GLY A 130 0.41 11.38 28.65
C GLY A 130 1.84 11.18 28.12
N TYR A 131 2.46 12.21 27.55
CA TYR A 131 3.83 12.12 27.03
C TYR A 131 4.85 12.20 28.17
N LYS A 132 4.59 13.04 29.17
CA LYS A 132 5.43 13.12 30.37
C LYS A 132 5.39 11.81 31.19
N GLU A 133 4.21 11.20 31.32
CA GLU A 133 4.05 9.88 31.95
C GLU A 133 4.83 8.81 31.18
N ALA A 134 4.70 8.79 29.84
CA ALA A 134 5.44 7.85 28.99
C ALA A 134 6.97 7.98 29.12
N GLU A 135 7.48 9.21 29.14
CA GLU A 135 8.90 9.46 29.38
C GLU A 135 9.32 8.95 30.77
N HIS A 136 8.54 9.25 31.81
CA HIS A 136 8.83 8.83 33.18
C HIS A 136 8.86 7.31 33.32
N GLU A 137 7.91 6.60 32.71
CA GLU A 137 7.88 5.14 32.69
C GLU A 137 9.13 4.55 32.01
N ALA A 138 9.56 5.12 30.87
CA ALA A 138 10.77 4.72 30.20
C ALA A 138 12.03 4.97 31.05
N MET A 139 12.06 6.07 31.81
CA MET A 139 13.14 6.38 32.77
C MET A 139 13.22 5.34 33.89
N GLU A 140 12.10 5.00 34.53
CA GLU A 140 12.04 4.01 35.62
C GLU A 140 12.51 2.63 35.15
N LYS A 141 12.10 2.24 33.94
CA LYS A 141 12.50 0.97 33.30
C LYS A 141 13.93 0.99 32.75
N LYS A 142 14.59 2.15 32.72
CA LYS A 142 15.88 2.38 32.05
C LYS A 142 15.84 1.93 30.58
N ASN A 143 14.79 2.28 29.85
CA ASN A 143 14.67 1.94 28.43
C ASN A 143 15.45 2.92 27.53
N GLY A 144 15.92 2.43 26.37
CA GLY A 144 16.52 3.27 25.34
C GLY A 144 17.65 4.18 25.82
N ILE A 145 17.49 5.50 25.64
CA ILE A 145 18.45 6.54 26.07
C ILE A 145 18.67 6.58 27.59
N TRP A 146 17.69 6.13 28.39
CA TRP A 146 17.72 6.17 29.85
C TRP A 146 18.63 5.12 30.49
N ASN A 147 19.16 4.19 29.69
CA ASN A 147 20.29 3.34 30.10
C ASN A 147 21.58 4.14 30.33
N TYR A 148 21.71 5.29 29.67
CA TYR A 148 22.97 6.03 29.57
C TYR A 148 22.89 7.45 30.14
N LEU A 149 21.69 8.02 30.23
CA LEU A 149 21.48 9.35 30.77
C LEU A 149 21.13 9.30 32.26
N PRO A 150 21.72 10.18 33.09
CA PRO A 150 21.16 10.47 34.40
C PRO A 150 19.80 11.14 34.21
N GLY A 151 18.85 10.83 35.09
CA GLY A 151 17.45 11.27 34.98
C GLY A 151 17.21 12.79 34.98
N ASP A 152 18.24 13.59 35.26
CA ASP A 152 18.19 15.06 35.33
C ASP A 152 19.03 15.77 34.24
N SER A 153 19.44 15.06 33.18
CA SER A 153 20.15 15.74 32.09
C SER A 153 19.21 16.70 31.35
N THR A 154 19.65 17.89 30.92
CA THR A 154 18.86 18.85 30.10
C THR A 154 19.30 18.89 28.64
N LEU A 155 20.11 17.91 28.21
CA LEU A 155 20.65 17.83 26.86
C LEU A 155 19.53 17.62 25.83
N THR A 156 19.52 18.47 24.80
CA THR A 156 18.71 18.32 23.60
C THR A 156 19.51 17.61 22.49
N PHE A 157 18.83 16.78 21.72
CA PHE A 157 19.36 16.04 20.56
C PHE A 157 19.01 16.73 19.24
N GLU A 158 18.39 17.91 19.26
CA GLU A 158 18.05 18.68 18.06
C GLU A 158 19.32 19.01 17.24
N ARG A 159 19.49 18.26 16.15
CA ARG A 159 20.43 18.60 15.09
C ARG A 159 19.67 19.32 13.98
N HIS A 160 20.17 20.48 13.56
CA HIS A 160 19.69 21.13 12.35
C HIS A 160 20.26 20.38 11.14
N PHE A 161 19.39 19.76 10.34
CA PHE A 161 19.78 19.17 9.06
C PHE A 161 19.94 20.27 8.01
N SER A 162 21.12 20.36 7.41
CA SER A 162 21.29 21.19 6.22
C SER A 162 20.48 20.62 5.03
N PRO A 163 20.07 21.45 4.06
CA PRO A 163 19.45 20.97 2.82
C PRO A 163 20.30 19.93 2.08
N GLU A 164 21.63 20.05 2.15
CA GLU A 164 22.58 19.14 1.50
C GLU A 164 22.63 17.76 2.17
N GLU A 165 22.67 17.70 3.50
CA GLU A 165 22.61 16.43 4.24
C GLU A 165 21.28 15.70 4.01
N SER A 166 20.17 16.45 3.93
CA SER A 166 18.86 15.90 3.60
C SER A 166 18.84 15.26 2.20
N ALA A 167 19.55 15.86 1.24
CA ALA A 167 19.68 15.31 -0.12
C ALA A 167 20.57 14.06 -0.17
N GLN A 168 21.65 14.00 0.63
CA GLN A 168 22.53 12.84 0.72
C GLN A 168 21.83 11.63 1.35
N LEU A 169 21.05 11.85 2.42
CA LEU A 169 20.24 10.79 3.05
C LEU A 169 19.24 10.18 2.05
N ARG A 170 18.58 11.02 1.24
CA ARG A 170 17.69 10.55 0.16
C ARG A 170 18.39 9.68 -0.88
N GLN A 171 19.64 9.99 -1.24
CA GLN A 171 20.43 9.16 -2.17
C GLN A 171 20.82 7.81 -1.57
N GLN A 172 21.19 7.77 -0.28
CA GLN A 172 21.60 6.54 0.37
C GLN A 172 20.41 5.58 0.61
N ASP A 173 19.26 6.12 1.00
CA ASP A 173 18.04 5.32 1.20
C ASP A 173 17.41 4.84 -0.10
N SER A 174 17.47 5.62 -1.18
CA SER A 174 16.99 5.14 -2.48
C SER A 174 17.79 3.92 -2.95
N LEU A 175 19.10 3.88 -2.71
CA LEU A 175 19.93 2.69 -2.99
C LEU A 175 19.56 1.47 -2.12
N LEU A 176 19.25 1.68 -0.84
CA LEU A 176 18.82 0.61 0.08
C LEU A 176 17.41 0.11 -0.24
N PHE A 177 16.48 1.01 -0.53
CA PHE A 177 15.14 0.68 -1.02
C PHE A 177 15.20 -0.10 -2.33
N ILE A 178 16.09 0.26 -3.26
CA ILE A 178 16.30 -0.50 -4.50
C ILE A 178 16.75 -1.92 -4.15
N LYS A 179 17.75 -2.10 -3.28
CA LYS A 179 18.20 -3.45 -2.86
C LYS A 179 17.09 -4.27 -2.20
N ASP A 180 16.27 -3.66 -1.35
CA ASP A 180 15.19 -4.37 -0.65
C ASP A 180 13.93 -4.58 -1.50
N ALA A 181 13.64 -3.71 -2.47
CA ALA A 181 12.62 -3.92 -3.48
C ALA A 181 13.00 -5.10 -4.39
N PHE A 182 14.28 -5.20 -4.79
CA PHE A 182 14.80 -6.37 -5.50
C PHE A 182 14.73 -7.65 -4.64
N LYS A 183 14.91 -7.55 -3.32
CA LYS A 183 14.82 -8.70 -2.40
C LYS A 183 13.38 -9.11 -2.07
N ARG A 184 12.40 -8.20 -2.10
CA ARG A 184 10.97 -8.54 -1.97
C ARG A 184 10.36 -9.09 -3.25
N LYS A 185 10.90 -8.70 -4.42
CA LYS A 185 10.54 -9.26 -5.73
C LYS A 185 10.97 -10.73 -5.88
N SER A 186 11.71 -11.30 -4.93
CA SER A 186 12.34 -12.63 -5.06
C SER A 186 11.62 -13.77 -4.32
N ASP A 187 10.40 -13.60 -3.80
CA ASP A 187 9.60 -14.74 -3.35
C ASP A 187 8.41 -15.01 -4.31
N PRO A 188 8.69 -15.56 -5.50
CA PRO A 188 7.65 -15.91 -6.47
C PRO A 188 6.67 -16.95 -5.91
N THR A 189 7.03 -17.68 -4.84
CA THR A 189 6.23 -18.76 -4.29
C THR A 189 4.97 -18.26 -3.60
N GLY A 190 5.07 -17.18 -2.80
CA GLY A 190 3.90 -16.60 -2.12
C GLY A 190 2.87 -16.01 -3.10
N ARG A 191 3.36 -15.37 -4.16
CA ARG A 191 2.51 -14.77 -5.20
C ARG A 191 1.77 -15.82 -6.02
N ILE A 192 2.49 -16.79 -6.58
CA ILE A 192 1.90 -17.88 -7.37
C ILE A 192 0.88 -18.66 -6.52
N ALA A 193 1.14 -18.85 -5.22
CA ALA A 193 0.19 -19.48 -4.32
C ALA A 193 -1.11 -18.66 -4.16
N SER A 194 -1.02 -17.34 -4.04
CA SER A 194 -2.20 -16.47 -3.95
C SER A 194 -3.04 -16.50 -5.23
N GLU A 195 -2.41 -16.49 -6.41
CA GLU A 195 -3.07 -16.61 -7.70
C GLU A 195 -3.78 -17.95 -7.86
N LEU A 196 -3.10 -19.04 -7.46
CA LEU A 196 -3.65 -20.39 -7.56
C LEU A 196 -4.89 -20.61 -6.68
N ILE A 197 -5.01 -19.87 -5.56
CA ILE A 197 -6.16 -19.97 -4.65
C ILE A 197 -7.28 -19.01 -5.06
N MET A 198 -6.93 -17.76 -5.37
CA MET A 198 -7.93 -16.70 -5.53
C MET A 198 -8.49 -16.61 -6.95
N ALA A 199 -7.71 -16.95 -7.99
CA ALA A 199 -8.22 -16.93 -9.35
C ALA A 199 -9.37 -17.94 -9.59
N PRO A 200 -9.35 -19.17 -9.05
CA PRO A 200 -10.53 -20.04 -9.09
C PRO A 200 -11.76 -19.43 -8.42
N LEU A 201 -11.58 -18.76 -7.26
CA LEU A 201 -12.68 -18.16 -6.51
C LEU A 201 -13.34 -17.00 -7.28
N SER A 202 -12.53 -16.12 -7.88
CA SER A 202 -13.05 -15.07 -8.76
C SER A 202 -13.73 -15.65 -10.00
N GLY A 203 -13.15 -16.72 -10.57
CA GLY A 203 -13.76 -17.51 -11.63
C GLY A 203 -15.15 -17.99 -11.24
N PHE A 204 -15.31 -18.63 -10.07
CA PHE A 204 -16.62 -19.10 -9.60
C PHE A 204 -17.63 -17.97 -9.40
N ALA A 205 -17.22 -16.83 -8.85
CA ALA A 205 -18.10 -15.68 -8.67
C ALA A 205 -18.65 -15.16 -10.01
N VAL A 206 -17.77 -15.00 -11.01
CA VAL A 206 -18.18 -14.54 -12.35
C VAL A 206 -18.96 -15.61 -13.10
N ALA A 207 -18.61 -16.89 -12.92
CA ALA A 207 -19.35 -18.02 -13.48
C ALA A 207 -20.80 -18.05 -12.98
N TYR A 208 -21.02 -17.80 -11.69
CA TYR A 208 -22.36 -17.78 -11.10
C TYR A 208 -23.24 -16.70 -11.75
N VAL A 209 -22.72 -15.48 -11.91
CA VAL A 209 -23.44 -14.39 -12.59
C VAL A 209 -23.69 -14.71 -14.07
N SER A 210 -22.67 -15.23 -14.75
CA SER A 210 -22.73 -15.55 -16.18
C SER A 210 -23.70 -16.69 -16.49
N LEU A 211 -23.86 -17.65 -15.56
CA LEU A 211 -24.83 -18.74 -15.66
C LEU A 211 -26.26 -18.22 -15.78
N PHE A 212 -26.66 -17.27 -14.92
CA PHE A 212 -28.02 -16.71 -14.98
C PHE A 212 -28.22 -15.83 -16.21
N ALA A 213 -27.19 -15.04 -16.57
CA ALA A 213 -27.24 -14.21 -17.76
C ALA A 213 -27.44 -15.06 -19.03
N SER A 214 -26.68 -16.15 -19.19
CA SER A 214 -26.79 -17.02 -20.37
C SER A 214 -28.07 -17.85 -20.39
N ALA A 215 -28.54 -18.32 -19.22
CA ALA A 215 -29.85 -18.95 -19.11
C ALA A 215 -30.98 -17.99 -19.53
N GLY A 216 -30.90 -16.72 -19.13
CA GLY A 216 -31.83 -15.67 -19.57
C GLY A 216 -31.84 -15.49 -21.09
N VAL A 217 -30.67 -15.50 -21.73
CA VAL A 217 -30.56 -15.45 -23.20
C VAL A 217 -31.20 -16.68 -23.86
N GLY A 218 -30.99 -17.87 -23.30
CA GLY A 218 -31.63 -19.10 -23.79
C GLY A 218 -33.16 -19.03 -23.71
N ALA A 219 -33.70 -18.48 -22.62
CA ALA A 219 -35.14 -18.30 -22.43
C ALA A 219 -35.72 -17.30 -23.42
N LEU A 220 -35.03 -16.19 -23.68
CA LEU A 220 -35.42 -15.22 -24.71
C LEU A 220 -35.36 -15.81 -26.13
N GLY A 221 -34.49 -16.80 -26.35
CA GLY A 221 -34.42 -17.59 -27.57
C GLY A 221 -35.49 -18.68 -27.70
N GLY A 222 -36.46 -18.74 -26.78
CA GLY A 222 -37.55 -19.73 -26.80
C GLY A 222 -37.17 -21.11 -26.28
N SER A 223 -36.02 -21.26 -25.62
CA SER A 223 -35.67 -22.52 -24.95
C SER A 223 -36.37 -22.59 -23.60
N GLU A 224 -36.98 -23.73 -23.28
CA GLU A 224 -37.69 -23.94 -22.01
C GLU A 224 -37.15 -25.15 -21.24
N GLY A 225 -37.30 -25.12 -19.91
CA GLY A 225 -36.93 -26.22 -19.03
C GLY A 225 -35.47 -26.67 -19.18
N LEU A 226 -35.27 -27.95 -19.50
CA LEU A 226 -33.94 -28.55 -19.69
C LEU A 226 -33.19 -27.98 -20.91
N GLY A 227 -33.88 -27.34 -21.85
CA GLY A 227 -33.25 -26.67 -22.99
C GLY A 227 -32.39 -25.45 -22.60
N LEU A 228 -32.53 -24.93 -21.38
CA LEU A 228 -31.71 -23.84 -20.84
C LEU A 228 -30.34 -24.32 -20.33
N PHE A 229 -30.22 -25.62 -20.00
CA PHE A 229 -29.05 -26.16 -19.34
C PHE A 229 -27.75 -26.03 -20.17
N PRO A 230 -27.75 -26.25 -21.50
CA PRO A 230 -26.56 -26.03 -22.32
C PRO A 230 -26.09 -24.57 -22.29
N TYR A 231 -27.00 -23.60 -22.35
CA TYR A 231 -26.68 -22.18 -22.27
C TYR A 231 -26.08 -21.81 -20.91
N ALA A 232 -26.67 -22.33 -19.83
CA ALA A 232 -26.19 -22.14 -18.47
C ALA A 232 -24.75 -22.67 -18.29
N ILE A 233 -24.45 -23.87 -18.81
CA ILE A 233 -23.10 -24.46 -18.76
C ILE A 233 -22.10 -23.61 -19.54
N VAL A 234 -22.44 -23.21 -20.77
CA VAL A 234 -21.55 -22.40 -21.60
C VAL A 234 -21.27 -21.06 -20.92
N GLY A 235 -22.30 -20.40 -20.39
CA GLY A 235 -22.17 -19.14 -19.66
C GLY A 235 -21.30 -19.29 -18.41
N ALA A 236 -21.49 -20.36 -17.62
CA ALA A 236 -20.68 -20.65 -16.46
C ALA A 236 -19.20 -20.88 -16.84
N GLY A 237 -18.93 -21.65 -17.90
CA GLY A 237 -17.57 -21.91 -18.37
C GLY A 237 -16.85 -20.64 -18.88
N VAL A 238 -17.55 -19.82 -19.68
CA VAL A 238 -17.02 -18.53 -20.15
C VAL A 238 -16.79 -17.58 -18.97
N GLY A 239 -17.75 -17.48 -18.06
CA GLY A 239 -17.65 -16.66 -16.86
C GLY A 239 -16.50 -17.07 -15.96
N TYR A 240 -16.31 -18.39 -15.75
CA TYR A 240 -15.19 -18.92 -14.97
C TYR A 240 -13.84 -18.54 -15.57
N THR A 241 -13.71 -18.72 -16.88
CA THR A 241 -12.48 -18.41 -17.64
C THR A 241 -12.17 -16.92 -17.57
N ALA A 242 -13.16 -16.06 -17.80
CA ALA A 242 -13.00 -14.61 -17.76
C ALA A 242 -12.72 -14.09 -16.34
N GLY A 243 -13.42 -14.59 -15.33
CA GLY A 243 -13.22 -14.21 -13.94
C GLY A 243 -11.86 -14.61 -13.39
N SER A 244 -11.36 -15.78 -13.78
CA SER A 244 -10.01 -16.23 -13.44
C SER A 244 -8.94 -15.35 -14.09
N ALA A 245 -9.09 -15.07 -15.39
CA ALA A 245 -8.17 -14.21 -16.14
C ALA A 245 -8.11 -12.78 -15.60
N LEU A 246 -9.26 -12.24 -15.20
CA LEU A 246 -9.37 -10.90 -14.59
C LEU A 246 -8.59 -10.82 -13.29
N PHE A 247 -8.72 -11.81 -12.42
CA PHE A 247 -8.01 -11.79 -11.15
C PHE A 247 -6.49 -11.89 -11.32
N VAL A 248 -6.01 -12.82 -12.15
CA VAL A 248 -4.58 -12.92 -12.47
C VAL A 248 -4.06 -11.60 -13.05
N TYR A 249 -4.83 -10.96 -13.94
CA TYR A 249 -4.50 -9.63 -14.44
C TYR A 249 -4.42 -8.58 -13.34
N LEU A 250 -5.40 -8.51 -12.43
CA LEU A 250 -5.41 -7.49 -11.36
C LEU A 250 -4.23 -7.65 -10.40
N VAL A 251 -3.82 -8.88 -10.10
CA VAL A 251 -2.64 -9.16 -9.26
C VAL A 251 -1.36 -8.78 -9.99
N GLU A 252 -1.18 -9.28 -11.22
CA GLU A 252 0.10 -9.17 -11.92
C GLU A 252 0.31 -7.82 -12.60
N HIS A 253 -0.74 -7.13 -13.05
CA HIS A 253 -0.60 -5.82 -13.71
C HIS A 253 -0.01 -4.75 -12.78
N ASN A 254 -0.26 -4.88 -11.47
CA ASN A 254 0.30 -3.99 -10.47
C ASN A 254 1.83 -4.14 -10.33
N GLU A 255 2.37 -5.32 -10.64
CA GLU A 255 3.80 -5.62 -10.54
C GLU A 255 4.51 -5.56 -11.90
N ASN A 256 3.82 -5.98 -12.96
CA ASN A 256 4.29 -5.98 -14.33
C ASN A 256 3.26 -5.26 -15.23
N PRO A 257 3.45 -3.95 -15.52
CA PRO A 257 2.52 -3.19 -16.34
C PRO A 257 2.45 -3.69 -17.80
N ASN A 258 3.40 -4.53 -18.24
CA ASN A 258 3.36 -5.16 -19.56
C ASN A 258 2.34 -6.31 -19.63
N VAL A 259 1.85 -6.81 -18.49
CA VAL A 259 0.76 -7.79 -18.45
C VAL A 259 -0.53 -7.08 -18.84
N THR A 260 -1.13 -7.54 -19.92
CA THR A 260 -2.41 -7.01 -20.43
C THR A 260 -3.55 -7.97 -20.13
N PHE A 261 -4.74 -7.42 -19.85
CA PHE A 261 -5.95 -8.21 -19.60
C PHE A 261 -6.30 -9.13 -20.79
N TRP A 262 -6.15 -8.63 -22.02
CA TRP A 262 -6.43 -9.43 -23.21
C TRP A 262 -5.47 -10.60 -23.38
N GLY A 263 -4.22 -10.45 -22.92
CA GLY A 263 -3.25 -11.53 -22.93
C GLY A 263 -3.57 -12.60 -21.89
N THR A 264 -3.88 -12.21 -20.64
CA THR A 264 -4.30 -13.18 -19.61
C THR A 264 -5.57 -13.91 -20.03
N LEU A 265 -6.56 -13.18 -20.57
CA LEU A 265 -7.80 -13.73 -21.07
C LEU A 265 -7.58 -14.72 -22.23
N GLY A 266 -6.76 -14.33 -23.21
CA GLY A 266 -6.43 -15.19 -24.35
C GLY A 266 -5.79 -16.50 -23.91
N TYR A 267 -4.83 -16.45 -22.98
CA TYR A 267 -4.20 -17.64 -22.44
C TYR A 267 -5.17 -18.48 -21.59
N SER A 268 -6.04 -17.87 -20.79
CA SER A 268 -7.09 -18.61 -20.07
C SER A 268 -8.01 -19.39 -21.01
N PHE A 269 -8.41 -18.81 -22.15
CA PHE A 269 -9.22 -19.54 -23.14
C PHE A 269 -8.44 -20.66 -23.84
N LEU A 270 -7.16 -20.46 -24.12
CA LEU A 270 -6.29 -21.54 -24.62
C LEU A 270 -6.19 -22.68 -23.59
N GLY A 271 -6.02 -22.33 -22.31
CA GLY A 271 -6.03 -23.29 -21.20
C GLY A 271 -7.36 -24.01 -21.06
N ALA A 272 -8.48 -23.31 -21.20
CA ALA A 272 -9.82 -23.93 -21.18
C ALA A 272 -9.97 -24.98 -22.31
N GLY A 273 -9.54 -24.63 -23.53
CA GLY A 273 -9.54 -25.57 -24.65
C GLY A 273 -8.65 -26.80 -24.41
N ALA A 274 -7.45 -26.59 -23.89
CA ALA A 274 -6.54 -27.67 -23.50
C ALA A 274 -7.12 -28.54 -22.37
N GLY A 275 -7.77 -27.91 -21.38
CA GLY A 275 -8.43 -28.58 -20.25
C GLY A 275 -9.58 -29.48 -20.70
N ILE A 276 -10.38 -29.05 -21.68
CA ILE A 276 -11.40 -29.90 -22.32
C ILE A 276 -10.75 -31.11 -22.99
N GLY A 277 -9.70 -30.88 -23.79
CA GLY A 277 -8.95 -31.97 -24.43
C GLY A 277 -8.39 -32.98 -23.43
N LEU A 278 -7.80 -32.50 -22.33
CA LEU A 278 -7.30 -33.34 -21.24
C LEU A 278 -8.42 -34.09 -20.51
N ALA A 279 -9.55 -33.42 -20.23
CA ALA A 279 -10.70 -34.05 -19.58
C ALA A 279 -11.25 -35.24 -20.41
N CYS A 280 -11.22 -35.15 -21.75
CA CYS A 280 -11.61 -36.27 -22.61
C CYS A 280 -10.68 -37.49 -22.50
N LEU A 281 -9.45 -37.35 -22.00
CA LEU A 281 -8.49 -38.45 -21.83
C LEU A 281 -8.66 -39.17 -20.49
N PHE A 282 -9.31 -38.57 -19.50
CA PHE A 282 -9.52 -39.17 -18.19
C PHE A 282 -10.87 -39.90 -18.13
N PRO A 283 -10.98 -40.98 -17.34
CA PRO A 283 -12.28 -41.59 -17.06
C PRO A 283 -13.18 -40.60 -16.30
N TYR A 284 -14.50 -40.75 -16.44
CA TYR A 284 -15.47 -39.91 -15.75
C TYR A 284 -15.22 -39.91 -14.24
N GLY A 285 -14.96 -38.72 -13.69
CA GLY A 285 -14.61 -38.55 -12.27
C GLY A 285 -14.03 -37.18 -11.95
N THR A 286 -13.57 -37.02 -10.71
CA THR A 286 -13.05 -35.75 -10.17
C THR A 286 -11.88 -35.20 -10.98
N SER A 287 -11.05 -36.06 -11.57
CA SER A 287 -9.88 -35.67 -12.38
C SER A 287 -10.26 -34.86 -13.61
N GLN A 288 -11.40 -35.15 -14.26
CA GLN A 288 -11.88 -34.38 -15.41
C GLN A 288 -12.23 -32.94 -15.02
N TYR A 289 -12.94 -32.78 -13.89
CA TYR A 289 -13.30 -31.46 -13.39
C TYR A 289 -12.07 -30.67 -12.96
N VAL A 290 -11.09 -31.32 -12.31
CA VAL A 290 -9.82 -30.67 -11.96
C VAL A 290 -9.10 -30.18 -13.21
N ALA A 291 -8.99 -30.99 -14.26
CA ALA A 291 -8.37 -30.57 -15.52
C ALA A 291 -9.11 -29.39 -16.16
N PHE A 292 -10.44 -29.43 -16.16
CA PHE A 292 -11.30 -28.39 -16.74
C PHE A 292 -11.17 -27.05 -16.01
N PHE A 293 -11.17 -27.05 -14.67
CA PHE A 293 -11.12 -25.81 -13.87
C PHE A 293 -9.70 -25.30 -13.64
N ALA A 294 -8.69 -26.17 -13.53
CA ALA A 294 -7.33 -25.73 -13.28
C ALA A 294 -6.66 -25.14 -14.53
N ALA A 295 -6.93 -25.68 -15.72
CA ALA A 295 -6.22 -25.29 -16.93
C ALA A 295 -6.38 -23.81 -17.33
N PRO A 296 -7.57 -23.18 -17.25
CA PRO A 296 -7.73 -21.74 -17.50
C PRO A 296 -6.93 -20.85 -16.54
N VAL A 297 -6.77 -21.29 -15.29
CA VAL A 297 -6.03 -20.56 -14.26
C VAL A 297 -4.53 -20.70 -14.49
N VAL A 298 -4.04 -21.93 -14.64
CA VAL A 298 -2.61 -22.22 -14.81
C VAL A 298 -2.06 -21.55 -16.08
N SER A 299 -2.82 -21.56 -17.18
CA SER A 299 -2.42 -20.89 -18.41
C SER A 299 -2.31 -19.37 -18.28
N ALA A 300 -3.21 -18.72 -17.53
CA ALA A 300 -3.14 -17.29 -17.23
C ALA A 300 -1.88 -16.94 -16.41
N ILE A 301 -1.60 -17.76 -15.39
CA ILE A 301 -0.41 -17.62 -14.55
C ILE A 301 0.85 -17.79 -15.40
N ILE A 302 0.90 -18.81 -16.28
CA ILE A 302 2.02 -19.03 -17.19
C ILE A 302 2.25 -17.79 -18.06
N TYR A 303 1.18 -17.21 -18.61
CA TYR A 303 1.30 -16.00 -19.41
C TYR A 303 1.90 -14.85 -18.62
N ALA A 304 1.33 -14.54 -17.45
CA ALA A 304 1.74 -13.39 -16.65
C ALA A 304 3.17 -13.52 -16.12
N ASN A 305 3.60 -14.73 -15.78
CA ASN A 305 4.89 -14.99 -15.13
C ASN A 305 6.02 -15.34 -16.09
N TYR A 306 5.73 -16.02 -17.21
CA TYR A 306 6.78 -16.60 -18.07
C TYR A 306 6.75 -16.12 -19.52
N VAL A 307 5.60 -15.69 -20.03
CA VAL A 307 5.47 -15.24 -21.42
C VAL A 307 5.69 -13.73 -21.54
N VAL A 308 5.10 -12.96 -20.63
CA VAL A 308 5.26 -11.51 -20.62
C VAL A 308 6.67 -11.18 -20.12
N PRO A 309 7.47 -10.41 -20.88
CA PRO A 309 8.81 -10.05 -20.44
C PRO A 309 8.73 -9.26 -19.13
N GLU A 310 9.68 -9.53 -18.23
CA GLU A 310 9.82 -8.72 -17.04
C GLU A 310 10.05 -7.25 -17.43
N PRO A 311 9.44 -6.31 -16.68
CA PRO A 311 9.61 -4.90 -16.95
C PRO A 311 11.08 -4.54 -16.78
N GLN A 312 11.66 -3.93 -17.81
CA GLN A 312 13.04 -3.49 -17.76
C GLN A 312 13.15 -2.26 -16.85
N PHE A 313 14.32 -2.03 -16.26
CA PHE A 313 14.55 -0.87 -15.39
C PHE A 313 14.20 0.47 -16.06
N SER A 314 14.34 0.55 -17.39
CA SER A 314 13.93 1.68 -18.23
C SER A 314 12.44 1.97 -18.23
N ASP A 315 11.60 0.99 -17.88
CA ASP A 315 10.14 1.09 -17.99
C ASP A 315 9.53 1.77 -16.75
N PHE A 316 10.23 1.71 -15.60
CA PHE A 316 9.82 2.39 -14.36
C PHE A 316 10.37 3.81 -14.22
N TYR A 317 11.45 4.13 -14.94
CA TYR A 317 12.02 5.46 -14.96
C TYR A 317 11.77 6.11 -16.30
N PRO A 318 10.93 7.16 -16.37
CA PRO A 318 10.87 7.96 -17.58
C PRO A 318 12.27 8.49 -17.89
N THR A 319 12.83 8.05 -19.02
CA THR A 319 14.16 8.47 -19.49
C THR A 319 14.39 9.96 -19.23
N ALA A 320 15.47 10.28 -18.52
CA ALA A 320 15.82 11.62 -18.04
C ALA A 320 15.92 12.72 -19.13
N GLY A 321 15.67 12.40 -20.39
CA GLY A 321 15.74 13.30 -21.53
C GLY A 321 14.44 14.04 -21.90
N LYS A 322 13.30 13.84 -21.22
CA LYS A 322 12.02 14.48 -21.62
C LYS A 322 11.24 15.25 -20.55
N TYR A 323 11.77 15.43 -19.34
CA TYR A 323 11.26 16.49 -18.45
C TYR A 323 12.03 17.78 -18.65
N SER A 324 11.82 18.40 -19.81
CA SER A 324 12.01 19.84 -19.88
C SER A 324 10.88 20.47 -19.08
N PHE A 325 11.17 21.02 -17.90
CA PHE A 325 10.30 21.97 -17.19
C PHE A 325 10.15 23.30 -17.97
N LYS A 326 10.09 23.26 -19.30
CA LYS A 326 9.57 24.38 -20.08
C LYS A 326 8.08 24.43 -19.79
N GLN A 327 7.72 25.30 -18.84
CA GLN A 327 6.41 25.91 -18.60
C GLN A 327 5.36 25.52 -19.65
N ARG A 328 4.80 24.30 -19.55
CA ARG A 328 3.55 23.98 -20.22
C ARG A 328 2.49 24.28 -19.19
N GLY A 329 1.78 25.38 -19.39
CA GLY A 329 0.61 25.71 -18.59
C GLY A 329 -0.29 24.49 -18.53
N TYR A 330 -0.58 24.02 -17.32
CA TYR A 330 -1.47 22.89 -17.11
C TYR A 330 -2.81 23.19 -17.78
N SER A 331 -3.22 22.35 -18.74
CA SER A 331 -4.53 22.55 -19.35
C SER A 331 -5.61 22.12 -18.36
N HIS A 332 -6.79 22.70 -18.46
CA HIS A 332 -7.91 22.32 -17.60
C HIS A 332 -8.26 20.82 -17.70
N LYS A 333 -7.93 20.20 -18.85
CA LYS A 333 -8.05 18.76 -19.10
C LYS A 333 -7.07 17.93 -18.27
N ASP A 334 -5.84 18.42 -18.08
CA ASP A 334 -4.84 17.73 -17.26
C ASP A 334 -5.22 17.77 -15.78
N LEU A 335 -5.78 18.91 -15.34
CA LEU A 335 -6.31 19.08 -13.99
C LEU A 335 -7.52 18.17 -13.76
N TYR A 336 -8.49 18.16 -14.68
CA TYR A 336 -9.65 17.26 -14.63
C TYR A 336 -9.25 15.79 -14.60
N ASN A 337 -8.31 15.36 -15.46
CA ASN A 337 -7.84 13.97 -15.49
C ASN A 337 -7.12 13.57 -14.19
N SER A 338 -6.35 14.49 -13.59
CA SER A 338 -5.72 14.26 -12.29
C SER A 338 -6.74 14.10 -11.17
N THR A 339 -7.82 14.89 -11.20
CA THR A 339 -8.92 14.82 -10.23
C THR A 339 -9.74 13.54 -10.40
N VAL A 340 -9.97 13.09 -11.65
CA VAL A 340 -10.65 11.82 -11.93
C VAL A 340 -9.79 10.63 -11.47
N LEU A 341 -8.48 10.64 -11.74
CA LEU A 341 -7.55 9.62 -11.24
C LEU A 341 -7.50 9.58 -9.71
N TYR A 342 -7.54 10.76 -9.06
CA TYR A 342 -7.62 10.87 -7.61
C TYR A 342 -8.92 10.28 -7.06
N ASN A 343 -10.06 10.57 -7.70
CA ASN A 343 -11.36 10.05 -7.30
C ASN A 343 -11.52 8.54 -7.53
N VAL A 344 -10.97 8.01 -8.63
CA VAL A 344 -10.95 6.56 -8.89
C VAL A 344 -10.09 5.83 -7.86
N ASN A 345 -8.96 6.42 -7.48
CA ASN A 345 -8.13 5.87 -6.40
C ASN A 345 -8.80 5.95 -5.03
N LEU A 346 -9.57 7.00 -4.74
CA LEU A 346 -10.37 7.09 -3.52
C LEU A 346 -11.46 6.01 -3.45
N ILE A 347 -12.12 5.70 -4.57
CA ILE A 347 -13.11 4.62 -4.65
C ILE A 347 -12.42 3.26 -4.41
N ASN A 348 -11.24 3.02 -4.97
CA ASN A 348 -10.46 1.80 -4.74
C ASN A 348 -9.90 1.66 -3.31
N ILE A 349 -9.83 2.74 -2.53
CA ILE A 349 -9.44 2.71 -1.11
C ILE A 349 -10.65 2.46 -0.21
N SER A 350 -11.87 2.72 -0.71
CA SER A 350 -13.13 2.59 0.05
C SER A 350 -13.83 1.23 -0.05
N PHE A 351 -13.28 0.28 -0.81
CA PHE A 351 -13.80 -1.09 -0.96
C PHE A 351 -12.82 -2.14 -0.44
#